data_AF-A0AAD4JLX8-F1
#
_entry.id   AF-A0AAD4JLX8-F1
#
_cell.length_a   1.000
_cell.length_b   1.000
_cell.length_c   1.000
_cell.angle_alpha   90.00
_cell.angle_beta   90.00
_cell.angle_gamma   90.00
#
_symmetry.space_group_name_H-M   'P 1'
#
loop_
_entity.id
_entity.type
_entity.pdbx_description
1 polymer ?
#
loop_
_entity_poly.entity_id
_entity_poly.type
_entity_poly.pdbx_seq_one_letter_code
_entity_poly.pdbx_strand_id
1 'polypeptide(L)'
;MVSEFQSLSSAQSVFEGVKSERLFSGNAALSYGEFLHGMRRFSTAKELYQKIIQTMSEIKDFGDPNNFGACNMRSQEVAIAVACALGQLEAHVGNFGDAEEILTTALKPMEEHFGPQHPKVGVILTYIALMYRLKSTAERSSSLLIQEGLFRKAIELLKAPSLEVDGADENVNRKDIIALARGGYAETLLVQQSRKAGGERLKHWAETAWGNRWMSLGEALELSESSPKVPIIDTRKSLIIAKTG
;
A
#
# COMPACT_ATOMS: atom_id res chain seq x y z
N MET A 1 -6.98 -24.35 12.77
CA MET A 1 -8.22 -24.07 13.55
C MET A 1 -7.98 -23.74 15.02
N VAL A 2 -7.62 -24.66 15.94
CA VAL A 2 -7.50 -24.30 17.38
C VAL A 2 -6.28 -23.39 17.69
N SER A 3 -5.20 -23.50 16.91
CA SER A 3 -3.99 -22.68 17.05
C SER A 3 -4.14 -21.24 16.52
N GLU A 4 -5.00 -21.01 15.53
CA GLU A 4 -5.24 -19.68 14.93
C GLU A 4 -6.12 -18.81 15.83
N PHE A 5 -7.14 -19.40 16.47
CA PHE A 5 -8.00 -18.71 17.43
C PHE A 5 -7.23 -18.25 18.68
N GLN A 6 -6.26 -19.04 19.16
CA GLN A 6 -5.36 -18.62 20.24
C GLN A 6 -4.42 -17.48 19.81
N SER A 7 -4.00 -17.44 18.54
CA SER A 7 -3.19 -16.32 18.02
C SER A 7 -4.00 -15.02 17.86
N LEU A 8 -5.29 -15.14 17.51
CA LEU A 8 -6.25 -14.03 17.37
C LEU A 8 -6.55 -13.39 18.72
N SER A 9 -6.87 -14.18 19.74
CA SER A 9 -7.11 -13.67 21.10
C SER A 9 -5.85 -13.08 21.72
N SER A 10 -4.68 -13.66 21.44
CA SER A 10 -3.38 -13.18 21.95
C SER A 10 -2.96 -11.87 21.28
N ALA A 11 -3.08 -11.75 19.96
CA ALA A 11 -2.82 -10.49 19.26
C ALA A 11 -3.81 -9.41 19.70
N GLN A 12 -5.10 -9.74 19.77
CA GLN A 12 -6.13 -8.82 20.23
C GLN A 12 -5.89 -8.37 21.68
N SER A 13 -5.50 -9.26 22.60
CA SER A 13 -5.19 -8.90 23.99
C SER A 13 -3.93 -8.03 24.10
N VAL A 14 -2.92 -8.27 23.27
CA VAL A 14 -1.72 -7.42 23.19
C VAL A 14 -2.10 -6.01 22.71
N PHE A 15 -3.00 -5.90 21.72
CA PHE A 15 -3.44 -4.61 21.19
C PHE A 15 -4.48 -3.89 22.08
N GLU A 16 -5.33 -4.62 22.81
CA GLU A 16 -6.20 -4.06 23.84
C GLU A 16 -5.37 -3.51 25.02
N GLY A 17 -4.25 -4.17 25.36
CA GLY A 17 -3.25 -3.62 26.28
C GLY A 17 -2.60 -2.31 25.79
N VAL A 18 -2.46 -2.10 24.48
CA VAL A 18 -1.95 -0.84 23.89
C VAL A 18 -2.99 0.29 23.94
N LYS A 19 -4.28 -0.02 24.05
CA LYS A 19 -5.33 1.01 24.29
C LYS A 19 -5.23 1.62 25.68
N SER A 20 -4.59 0.94 26.64
CA SER A 20 -4.34 1.41 27.99
C SER A 20 -3.12 2.35 28.02
N GLU A 21 -3.37 3.61 27.74
CA GLU A 21 -2.70 4.81 28.29
C GLU A 21 -1.24 4.62 28.80
N ARG A 22 -0.26 4.81 27.90
CA ARG A 22 1.03 5.51 28.12
C ARG A 22 2.05 5.28 27.00
N LEU A 23 1.87 4.26 26.16
CA LEU A 23 2.77 3.94 25.05
C LEU A 23 1.97 3.60 23.80
N PHE A 24 1.36 4.61 23.18
CA PHE A 24 0.79 4.44 21.85
C PHE A 24 1.92 4.21 20.84
N SER A 25 2.21 2.95 20.53
CA SER A 25 3.10 2.62 19.42
C SER A 25 2.32 2.70 18.12
N GLY A 26 2.36 3.87 17.45
CA GLY A 26 1.65 4.11 16.18
C GLY A 26 1.96 3.04 15.13
N ASN A 27 3.17 2.46 15.17
CA ASN A 27 3.53 1.33 14.31
C ASN A 27 2.75 0.05 14.59
N ALA A 28 2.53 -0.27 15.87
CA ALA A 28 1.79 -1.45 16.29
C ALA A 28 0.30 -1.28 15.97
N ALA A 29 -0.26 -0.12 16.27
CA ALA A 29 -1.65 0.21 15.93
C ALA A 29 -1.90 0.17 14.41
N LEU A 30 -1.00 0.74 13.60
CA LEU A 30 -1.09 0.66 12.14
C LEU A 30 -1.03 -0.79 11.65
N SER A 31 -0.09 -1.59 12.15
CA SER A 31 0.03 -3.01 11.76
C SER A 31 -1.22 -3.82 12.10
N TYR A 32 -1.87 -3.51 13.22
CA TYR A 32 -3.15 -4.12 13.58
C TYR A 32 -4.30 -3.64 12.68
N GLY A 33 -4.33 -2.37 12.31
CA GLY A 33 -5.27 -1.84 11.33
C GLY A 33 -5.12 -2.51 9.96
N GLU A 34 -3.89 -2.66 9.47
CA GLU A 34 -3.59 -3.39 8.22
C GLU A 34 -4.04 -4.85 8.31
N PHE A 35 -3.87 -5.50 9.46
CA PHE A 35 -4.39 -6.85 9.66
C PHE A 35 -5.92 -6.89 9.59
N LEU A 36 -6.63 -6.01 10.29
CA LEU A 36 -8.10 -5.92 10.25
C LEU A 36 -8.61 -5.62 8.84
N HIS A 37 -7.92 -4.74 8.13
CA HIS A 37 -8.20 -4.38 6.75
C HIS A 37 -8.05 -5.60 5.84
N GLY A 38 -6.97 -6.38 5.97
CA GLY A 38 -6.77 -7.62 5.19
C GLY A 38 -7.85 -8.67 5.46
N MET A 39 -8.36 -8.71 6.70
CA MET A 39 -9.51 -9.53 7.13
C MET A 39 -10.87 -8.97 6.71
N ARG A 40 -10.92 -7.89 5.92
CA ARG A 40 -12.14 -7.19 5.48
C ARG A 40 -13.00 -6.62 6.61
N ARG A 41 -12.44 -6.44 7.81
CA ARG A 41 -13.08 -5.74 8.93
C ARG A 41 -12.95 -4.22 8.73
N PHE A 42 -13.45 -3.71 7.61
CA PHE A 42 -13.21 -2.35 7.14
C PHE A 42 -13.68 -1.28 8.12
N SER A 43 -14.84 -1.46 8.76
CA SER A 43 -15.33 -0.50 9.76
C SER A 43 -14.36 -0.33 10.93
N THR A 44 -13.95 -1.44 11.55
CA THR A 44 -13.01 -1.42 12.68
C THR A 44 -11.62 -0.93 12.26
N ALA A 45 -11.16 -1.28 11.05
CA ALA A 45 -9.89 -0.80 10.52
C ALA A 45 -9.91 0.72 10.28
N LYS A 46 -11.01 1.25 9.71
CA LYS A 46 -11.21 2.68 9.46
C LYS A 46 -11.22 3.49 10.76
N GLU A 47 -12.01 3.07 11.75
CA GLU A 47 -12.04 3.69 13.08
C GLU A 47 -10.65 3.73 13.70
N LEU A 48 -9.89 2.63 13.57
CA LEU A 48 -8.54 2.56 14.10
C LEU A 48 -7.60 3.54 13.37
N TYR A 49 -7.58 3.56 12.04
CA TYR A 49 -6.75 4.51 11.27
C TYR A 49 -7.08 5.96 11.61
N GLN A 50 -8.36 6.32 11.69
CA GLN A 50 -8.80 7.66 12.09
C GLN A 50 -8.36 8.00 13.51
N LYS A 51 -8.46 7.05 14.45
CA LYS A 51 -7.95 7.24 15.81
C LYS A 51 -6.44 7.46 15.83
N ILE A 52 -5.66 6.71 15.05
CA ILE A 52 -4.21 6.91 14.96
C ILE A 52 -3.89 8.33 14.46
N ILE A 53 -4.57 8.78 13.39
CA ILE A 53 -4.39 10.13 12.82
C ILE A 53 -4.75 11.20 13.87
N GLN A 54 -5.88 11.04 14.55
CA GLN A 54 -6.33 11.98 15.58
C GLN A 54 -5.32 12.10 16.73
N THR A 55 -4.88 10.96 17.29
CA THR A 55 -3.88 10.94 18.35
C THR A 55 -2.56 11.58 17.91
N MET A 56 -2.13 11.36 16.66
CA MET A 56 -0.92 12.01 16.13
C MET A 56 -1.07 13.53 15.96
N SER A 57 -2.28 14.02 15.68
CA SER A 57 -2.56 15.45 15.55
C SER A 57 -2.63 16.20 16.90
N GLU A 58 -2.94 15.48 17.98
CA GLU A 58 -3.06 16.00 19.34
C GLU A 58 -1.70 16.09 20.07
N ILE A 59 -0.72 15.29 19.65
CA ILE A 59 0.67 15.38 20.13
C ILE A 59 1.31 16.63 19.50
N LYS A 60 0.95 17.81 20.03
CA LYS A 60 1.45 19.13 19.59
C LYS A 60 2.62 19.66 20.41
N ASP A 61 2.92 19.07 21.57
CA ASP A 61 4.05 19.51 22.40
C ASP A 61 5.33 18.73 22.10
N PHE A 62 6.05 19.23 21.09
CA PHE A 62 7.45 18.88 20.82
C PHE A 62 8.43 19.63 21.75
N GLY A 63 7.92 20.42 22.69
CA GLY A 63 8.71 21.26 23.61
C GLY A 63 9.06 20.59 24.94
N ASP A 64 8.54 19.40 25.26
CA ASP A 64 8.92 18.66 26.47
C ASP A 64 10.20 17.84 26.19
N PRO A 65 11.34 18.15 26.84
CA PRO A 65 12.59 17.40 26.69
C PRO A 65 12.49 15.92 27.10
N ASN A 66 11.45 15.54 27.86
CA ASN A 66 11.17 14.15 28.22
C ASN A 66 10.37 13.38 27.15
N ASN A 67 9.84 14.07 26.13
CA ASN A 67 9.15 13.45 25.00
C ASN A 67 10.18 13.15 23.90
N PHE A 68 11.05 12.17 24.20
CA PHE A 68 12.28 11.82 23.47
C PHE A 68 12.28 12.12 21.96
N GLY A 69 13.25 12.95 21.56
CA GLY A 69 13.61 13.34 20.19
C GLY A 69 14.04 12.21 19.24
N ALA A 70 13.62 10.97 19.46
CA ALA A 70 13.68 9.85 18.52
C ALA A 70 12.35 9.62 17.78
N CYS A 71 11.27 10.30 18.19
CA CYS A 71 9.91 10.06 17.68
C CYS A 71 9.56 10.88 16.43
N ASN A 72 10.21 12.01 16.14
CA ASN A 72 9.72 12.91 15.06
C ASN A 72 9.85 12.32 13.65
N MET A 73 10.96 11.65 13.33
CA MET A 73 11.15 11.03 12.00
C MET A 73 10.26 9.79 11.83
N ARG A 74 10.16 8.93 12.85
CA ARG A 74 9.27 7.75 12.82
C ARG A 74 7.79 8.11 12.91
N SER A 75 7.43 9.24 13.52
CA SER A 75 6.04 9.72 13.62
C SER A 75 5.52 10.19 12.26
N GLN A 76 6.31 10.96 11.50
CA GLN A 76 5.91 11.42 10.17
C GLN A 76 5.77 10.25 9.18
N GLU A 77 6.69 9.28 9.19
CA GLU A 77 6.55 8.07 8.37
C GLU A 77 5.28 7.28 8.70
N VAL A 78 4.93 7.14 9.99
CA VAL A 78 3.72 6.44 10.40
C VAL A 78 2.47 7.23 10.02
N ALA A 79 2.47 8.55 10.16
CA ALA A 79 1.35 9.39 9.74
C ALA A 79 1.07 9.25 8.24
N ILE A 80 2.11 9.32 7.41
CA ILE A 80 2.02 9.07 5.97
C ILE A 80 1.48 7.65 5.71
N ALA A 81 2.01 6.64 6.39
CA ALA A 81 1.62 5.26 6.19
C ALA A 81 0.16 4.98 6.59
N VAL A 82 -0.32 5.56 7.69
CA VAL A 82 -1.72 5.44 8.11
C VAL A 82 -2.65 6.14 7.12
N ALA A 83 -2.29 7.34 6.63
CA ALA A 83 -3.06 8.02 5.60
C ALA A 83 -3.13 7.18 4.31
N CYS A 84 -1.99 6.63 3.87
CA CYS A 84 -1.97 5.70 2.74
C CYS A 84 -2.88 4.49 2.98
N ALA A 85 -2.79 3.86 4.16
CA ALA A 85 -3.59 2.69 4.53
C ALA A 85 -5.10 2.97 4.62
N LEU A 86 -5.48 4.20 4.98
CA LEU A 86 -6.86 4.67 4.94
C LEU A 86 -7.33 4.89 3.48
N GLY A 87 -6.50 5.49 2.62
CA GLY A 87 -6.80 5.63 1.19
C GLY A 87 -6.98 4.27 0.47
N GLN A 88 -6.00 3.37 0.66
CA GLN A 88 -6.22 1.94 0.99
C GLN A 88 -7.65 1.43 0.99
N LEU A 89 -8.20 1.64 2.17
CA LEU A 89 -9.44 1.10 2.64
C LEU A 89 -10.61 1.75 1.89
N GLU A 90 -10.58 3.07 1.71
CA GLU A 90 -11.63 3.78 0.98
C GLU A 90 -11.78 3.25 -0.45
N ALA A 91 -10.67 2.97 -1.15
CA ALA A 91 -10.75 2.38 -2.49
C ALA A 91 -11.33 0.97 -2.46
N HIS A 92 -10.96 0.15 -1.46
CA HIS A 92 -11.46 -1.23 -1.35
C HIS A 92 -12.94 -1.32 -0.98
N VAL A 93 -13.50 -0.27 -0.34
CA VAL A 93 -14.95 -0.17 -0.07
C VAL A 93 -15.71 0.61 -1.13
N GLY A 94 -15.05 1.03 -2.22
CA GLY A 94 -15.67 1.73 -3.36
C GLY A 94 -15.77 3.25 -3.22
N ASN A 95 -15.26 3.84 -2.14
CA ASN A 95 -15.24 5.29 -1.92
C ASN A 95 -14.07 5.94 -2.68
N PHE A 96 -14.08 5.89 -4.01
CA PHE A 96 -12.96 6.33 -4.84
C PHE A 96 -12.64 7.82 -4.73
N GLY A 97 -13.64 8.67 -4.44
CA GLY A 97 -13.42 10.11 -4.22
C GLY A 97 -12.56 10.38 -2.98
N ASP A 98 -12.94 9.80 -1.84
CA ASP A 98 -12.19 9.91 -0.60
C ASP A 98 -10.79 9.29 -0.74
N ALA A 99 -10.70 8.12 -1.42
CA ALA A 99 -9.42 7.48 -1.67
C ALA A 99 -8.46 8.38 -2.47
N GLU A 100 -8.95 8.98 -3.56
CA GLU A 100 -8.19 9.90 -4.41
C GLU A 100 -7.69 11.13 -3.64
N GLU A 101 -8.56 11.75 -2.85
CA GLU A 101 -8.22 12.91 -2.00
C GLU A 101 -7.17 12.55 -0.94
N ILE A 102 -7.40 11.47 -0.19
CA ILE A 102 -6.52 11.04 0.91
C ILE A 102 -5.13 10.69 0.37
N LEU A 103 -5.05 9.90 -0.70
CA LEU A 103 -3.77 9.47 -1.28
C LEU A 103 -2.99 10.63 -1.90
N THR A 104 -3.69 11.54 -2.59
CA THR A 104 -3.06 12.73 -3.18
C THR A 104 -2.55 13.67 -2.08
N THR A 105 -3.30 13.81 -0.99
CA THR A 105 -2.88 14.60 0.17
C THR A 105 -1.70 13.94 0.89
N ALA A 106 -1.65 12.60 0.94
CA ALA A 106 -0.53 11.86 1.53
C ALA A 106 0.74 11.85 0.66
N LEU A 107 0.62 12.09 -0.65
CA LEU A 107 1.75 12.16 -1.57
C LEU A 107 2.67 13.34 -1.26
N LYS A 108 2.11 14.53 -1.01
CA LYS A 108 2.89 15.75 -0.71
C LYS A 108 3.84 15.60 0.49
N PRO A 109 3.40 15.22 1.70
CA PRO A 109 4.30 15.03 2.83
C PRO A 109 5.28 13.87 2.60
N MET A 110 4.93 12.88 1.75
CA MET A 110 5.87 11.83 1.35
C MET A 110 7.00 12.39 0.48
N GLU A 111 6.69 13.24 -0.50
CA GLU A 111 7.68 13.92 -1.34
C GLU A 111 8.54 14.90 -0.53
N GLU A 112 7.94 15.64 0.41
CA GLU A 112 8.67 16.57 1.29
C GLU A 112 9.61 15.82 2.25
N HIS A 113 9.18 14.68 2.78
CA HIS A 113 9.96 13.92 3.77
C HIS A 113 11.09 13.10 3.13
N PHE A 114 10.83 12.44 1.99
CA PHE A 114 11.81 11.54 1.35
C PHE A 114 12.51 12.15 0.13
N GLY A 115 11.94 13.21 -0.45
CA GLY A 115 12.30 13.74 -1.76
C GLY A 115 11.44 13.15 -2.89
N PRO A 116 11.15 13.94 -3.95
CA PRO A 116 10.24 13.55 -5.03
C PRO A 116 10.75 12.37 -5.88
N GLN A 117 12.07 12.11 -5.88
CA GLN A 117 12.68 11.03 -6.64
C GLN A 117 12.92 9.76 -5.80
N HIS A 118 12.39 9.71 -4.58
CA HIS A 118 12.62 8.60 -3.66
C HIS A 118 11.75 7.37 -4.00
N PRO A 119 12.25 6.12 -3.87
CA PRO A 119 11.46 4.92 -4.16
C PRO A 119 10.15 4.79 -3.37
N LYS A 120 10.04 5.35 -2.16
CA LYS A 120 8.78 5.37 -1.40
C LYS A 120 7.68 6.16 -2.12
N VAL A 121 8.03 7.22 -2.86
CA VAL A 121 7.08 7.94 -3.73
C VAL A 121 6.58 7.00 -4.84
N GLY A 122 7.46 6.17 -5.41
CA GLY A 122 7.05 5.13 -6.37
C GLY A 122 6.08 4.09 -5.78
N VAL A 123 6.19 3.76 -4.49
CA VAL A 123 5.26 2.85 -3.80
C VAL A 123 3.85 3.43 -3.75
N ILE A 124 3.68 4.70 -3.33
CA ILE A 124 2.34 5.32 -3.27
C ILE A 124 1.76 5.54 -4.68
N LEU A 125 2.59 5.91 -5.66
CA LEU A 125 2.13 6.05 -7.05
C LEU A 125 1.63 4.73 -7.64
N THR A 126 2.28 3.61 -7.30
CA THR A 126 1.80 2.27 -7.67
C THR A 126 0.38 2.04 -7.15
N TYR A 127 0.12 2.44 -5.90
CA TYR A 127 -1.20 2.27 -5.31
C TYR A 127 -2.24 3.22 -5.92
N ILE A 128 -1.91 4.49 -6.15
CA ILE A 128 -2.83 5.44 -6.81
C ILE A 128 -3.21 4.93 -8.21
N ALA A 129 -2.26 4.36 -8.96
CA ALA A 129 -2.54 3.74 -10.26
C ALA A 129 -3.52 2.55 -10.13
N LEU A 130 -3.33 1.68 -9.14
CA LEU A 130 -4.24 0.56 -8.86
C LEU A 130 -5.64 1.05 -8.42
N MET A 131 -5.72 2.13 -7.64
CA MET A 131 -6.99 2.77 -7.26
C MET A 131 -7.75 3.27 -8.49
N TYR A 132 -7.09 3.97 -9.42
CA TYR A 132 -7.76 4.41 -10.66
C TYR A 132 -8.21 3.24 -11.54
N ARG A 133 -7.48 2.13 -11.52
CA ARG A 133 -7.88 0.88 -12.21
C ARG A 133 -9.11 0.27 -11.56
N LEU A 134 -9.12 0.18 -10.23
CA LEU A 134 -10.26 -0.24 -9.43
C LEU A 134 -11.52 0.58 -9.76
N LYS A 135 -11.40 1.91 -9.69
CA LYS A 135 -12.43 2.88 -10.03
C LYS A 135 -12.96 2.67 -11.46
N SER A 136 -12.05 2.57 -12.44
CA SER A 136 -12.39 2.34 -13.85
C SER A 136 -13.15 1.03 -14.06
N THR A 137 -12.77 -0.03 -13.36
CA THR A 137 -13.43 -1.34 -13.45
C THR A 137 -14.83 -1.29 -12.81
N ALA A 138 -14.95 -0.70 -11.62
CA ALA A 138 -16.21 -0.60 -10.89
C ALA A 138 -17.23 0.34 -11.57
N GLU A 139 -16.78 1.51 -12.01
CA GLU A 139 -17.62 2.54 -12.64
C GLU A 139 -17.81 2.32 -14.15
N ARG A 140 -17.12 1.32 -14.74
CA ARG A 140 -17.04 1.12 -16.20
C ARG A 140 -16.60 2.38 -16.94
N SER A 141 -15.72 3.16 -16.32
CA SER A 141 -15.14 4.39 -16.87
C SER A 141 -13.74 4.14 -17.43
N SER A 142 -13.16 5.10 -18.16
CA SER A 142 -11.79 4.99 -18.66
C SER A 142 -10.86 5.95 -17.92
N SER A 143 -9.87 5.41 -17.22
CA SER A 143 -8.76 6.17 -16.62
C SER A 143 -7.39 5.69 -17.14
N LEU A 144 -7.38 5.06 -18.33
CA LEU A 144 -6.23 4.35 -18.88
C LEU A 144 -4.95 5.21 -18.95
N LEU A 145 -5.06 6.46 -19.42
CA LEU A 145 -3.91 7.36 -19.55
C LEU A 145 -3.34 7.77 -18.19
N ILE A 146 -4.20 7.95 -17.18
CA ILE A 146 -3.80 8.29 -15.81
C ILE A 146 -3.07 7.09 -15.21
N GLN A 147 -3.64 5.89 -15.31
CA GLN A 147 -3.03 4.65 -14.84
C GLN A 147 -1.66 4.43 -15.48
N GLU A 148 -1.56 4.53 -16.81
CA GLU A 148 -0.31 4.36 -17.55
C GLU A 148 0.76 5.37 -17.09
N GLY A 149 0.42 6.65 -16.97
CA GLY A 149 1.36 7.68 -16.52
C GLY A 149 1.88 7.41 -15.11
N LEU A 150 0.99 7.04 -14.19
CA LEU A 150 1.33 6.74 -12.81
C LEU A 150 2.21 5.49 -12.70
N PHE A 151 1.86 4.40 -13.39
CA PHE A 151 2.68 3.18 -13.40
C PHE A 151 4.07 3.43 -13.98
N ARG A 152 4.15 4.17 -15.09
CA ARG A 152 5.44 4.53 -15.70
C ARG A 152 6.32 5.28 -14.72
N LYS A 153 5.78 6.31 -14.06
CA LYS A 153 6.54 7.08 -13.06
C LYS A 153 6.90 6.24 -11.84
N ALA A 154 5.99 5.38 -11.37
CA ALA A 154 6.25 4.47 -10.25
C ALA A 154 7.43 3.52 -10.55
N ILE A 155 7.44 2.89 -11.72
CA ILE A 155 8.49 1.97 -12.17
C ILE A 155 9.86 2.68 -12.24
N GLU A 156 9.89 3.93 -12.73
CA GLU A 156 11.09 4.78 -12.76
C GLU A 156 11.61 5.04 -11.34
N LEU A 157 10.75 5.51 -10.43
CA LEU A 157 11.13 5.84 -9.05
C LEU A 157 11.54 4.62 -8.22
N LEU A 158 10.89 3.48 -8.47
CA LEU A 158 11.24 2.20 -7.85
C LEU A 158 12.57 1.63 -8.38
N LYS A 159 13.15 2.24 -9.42
CA LYS A 159 14.38 1.79 -10.09
C LYS A 159 14.28 0.34 -10.56
N ALA A 160 13.16 0.04 -11.22
CA ALA A 160 12.94 -1.31 -11.73
C ALA A 160 14.04 -1.70 -12.75
N PRO A 161 14.52 -2.95 -12.72
CA PRO A 161 15.66 -3.39 -13.54
C PRO A 161 15.33 -3.35 -15.03
N SER A 162 16.30 -3.09 -15.91
CA SER A 162 16.02 -3.18 -17.36
C SER A 162 15.59 -4.59 -17.75
N LEU A 163 14.56 -4.71 -18.58
CA LEU A 163 14.14 -6.01 -19.14
C LEU A 163 15.01 -6.47 -20.32
N GLU A 164 15.94 -5.63 -20.78
CA GLU A 164 16.80 -5.91 -21.94
C GLU A 164 18.17 -6.49 -21.54
N VAL A 165 18.49 -6.46 -20.25
CA VAL A 165 19.81 -6.86 -19.73
C VAL A 165 19.65 -8.11 -18.86
N ASP A 166 20.23 -9.22 -19.32
CA ASP A 166 20.25 -10.47 -18.55
C ASP A 166 20.99 -10.29 -17.21
N GLY A 167 20.43 -10.84 -16.13
CA GLY A 167 21.01 -10.76 -14.78
C GLY A 167 20.69 -9.46 -14.00
N ALA A 168 19.97 -8.50 -14.60
CA ALA A 168 19.57 -7.26 -13.92
C ALA A 168 18.61 -7.47 -12.72
N ASP A 169 18.08 -8.68 -12.56
CA ASP A 169 17.13 -9.05 -11.51
C ASP A 169 17.77 -9.55 -10.20
N GLU A 170 19.09 -9.69 -10.18
CA GLU A 170 19.83 -10.07 -8.98
C GLU A 170 19.75 -8.93 -7.94
N ASN A 171 19.20 -9.23 -6.76
CA ASN A 171 19.10 -8.30 -5.62
C ASN A 171 18.17 -7.07 -5.81
N VAL A 172 17.04 -7.24 -6.51
CA VAL A 172 16.01 -6.19 -6.64
C VAL A 172 15.27 -5.96 -5.32
N ASN A 173 15.46 -4.79 -4.71
CA ASN A 173 14.69 -4.36 -3.54
C ASN A 173 13.24 -4.01 -3.95
N ARG A 174 12.25 -4.28 -3.08
CA ARG A 174 10.81 -4.03 -3.33
C ARG A 174 10.27 -4.77 -4.56
N LYS A 175 10.82 -5.96 -4.83
CA LYS A 175 10.50 -6.77 -6.01
C LYS A 175 8.98 -6.98 -6.19
N ASP A 176 8.26 -7.24 -5.11
CA ASP A 176 6.79 -7.42 -5.14
C ASP A 176 6.04 -6.14 -5.57
N ILE A 177 6.49 -4.97 -5.11
CA ILE A 177 5.88 -3.69 -5.51
C ILE A 177 6.19 -3.38 -6.98
N ILE A 178 7.41 -3.66 -7.43
CA ILE A 178 7.77 -3.53 -8.85
C ILE A 178 6.95 -4.49 -9.70
N ALA A 179 6.72 -5.72 -9.23
CA ALA A 179 5.85 -6.68 -9.89
C ALA A 179 4.39 -6.19 -9.97
N LEU A 180 3.82 -5.60 -8.90
CA LEU A 180 2.51 -4.94 -8.99
C LEU A 180 2.49 -3.83 -10.04
N ALA A 181 3.47 -2.92 -9.99
CA ALA A 181 3.52 -1.78 -10.90
C ALA A 181 3.67 -2.23 -12.36
N ARG A 182 4.50 -3.24 -12.63
CA ARG A 182 4.69 -3.82 -13.96
C ARG A 182 3.50 -4.63 -14.45
N GLY A 183 2.85 -5.39 -13.57
CA GLY A 183 1.66 -6.14 -13.90
C GLY A 183 0.49 -5.22 -14.27
N GLY A 184 0.25 -4.20 -13.45
CA GLY A 184 -0.73 -3.16 -13.76
C GLY A 184 -0.39 -2.40 -15.05
N TYR A 185 0.87 -2.00 -15.23
CA TYR A 185 1.30 -1.35 -16.47
C TYR A 185 1.11 -2.25 -17.69
N ALA A 186 1.46 -3.54 -17.57
CA ALA A 186 1.30 -4.51 -18.65
C ALA A 186 -0.14 -4.57 -19.14
N GLU A 187 -1.13 -4.63 -18.24
CA GLU A 187 -2.54 -4.64 -18.61
C GLU A 187 -2.93 -3.38 -19.41
N THR A 188 -2.42 -2.20 -19.03
CA THR A 188 -2.67 -0.97 -19.79
C THR A 188 -2.06 -0.99 -21.20
N LEU A 189 -0.98 -1.76 -21.41
CA LEU A 189 -0.34 -1.90 -22.72
C LEU A 189 -0.95 -3.02 -23.56
N LEU A 190 -1.44 -4.08 -22.93
CA LEU A 190 -2.02 -5.24 -23.62
C LEU A 190 -3.28 -4.89 -24.41
N VAL A 191 -4.02 -3.86 -23.97
CA VAL A 191 -5.17 -3.33 -24.71
C VAL A 191 -4.77 -2.48 -25.93
N GLN A 192 -3.50 -2.07 -26.03
CA GLN A 192 -2.96 -1.27 -27.13
C GLN A 192 -2.23 -2.17 -28.13
N GLN A 193 -2.81 -2.38 -29.32
CA GLN A 193 -2.26 -3.33 -30.33
C GLN A 193 -0.78 -3.10 -30.64
N SER A 194 -0.34 -1.85 -30.79
CA SER A 194 1.06 -1.51 -31.12
C SER A 194 2.06 -1.80 -30.00
N ARG A 195 1.59 -2.02 -28.76
CA ARG A 195 2.44 -2.15 -27.56
C ARG A 195 2.27 -3.48 -26.84
N LYS A 196 1.50 -4.41 -27.41
CA LYS A 196 1.20 -5.71 -26.83
C LYS A 196 2.46 -6.50 -26.45
N ALA A 197 3.46 -6.56 -27.32
CA ALA A 197 4.72 -7.25 -27.04
C ALA A 197 5.51 -6.63 -25.85
N GLY A 198 5.39 -5.33 -25.63
CA GLY A 198 5.94 -4.68 -24.44
C GLY A 198 5.17 -5.06 -23.18
N GLY A 199 3.84 -5.09 -23.26
CA GLY A 199 2.97 -5.55 -22.17
C GLY A 199 3.25 -7.01 -21.77
N GLU A 200 3.39 -7.92 -22.74
CA GLU A 200 3.68 -9.33 -22.47
C GLU A 200 5.01 -9.53 -21.74
N ARG A 201 6.07 -8.78 -22.14
CA ARG A 201 7.36 -8.80 -21.44
C ARG A 201 7.25 -8.32 -20.00
N LEU A 202 6.55 -7.20 -19.77
CA LEU A 202 6.33 -6.66 -18.42
C LEU A 202 5.55 -7.64 -17.54
N LYS A 203 4.49 -8.25 -18.10
CA LYS A 203 3.67 -9.25 -17.41
C LYS A 203 4.48 -10.47 -17.01
N HIS A 204 5.21 -11.06 -17.97
CA HIS A 204 6.02 -12.25 -17.73
C HIS A 204 7.06 -12.03 -16.63
N TRP A 205 7.76 -10.89 -16.68
CA TRP A 205 8.68 -10.51 -15.62
C TRP A 205 7.96 -10.37 -14.28
N ALA A 206 6.82 -9.66 -14.25
CA ALA A 206 6.09 -9.41 -13.01
C ALA A 206 5.63 -10.71 -12.35
N GLU A 207 5.11 -11.66 -13.12
CA GLU A 207 4.70 -12.98 -12.63
C GLU A 207 5.88 -13.80 -12.08
N THR A 208 7.03 -13.73 -12.74
CA THR A 208 8.26 -14.42 -12.30
C THR A 208 8.88 -13.76 -11.06
N ALA A 209 8.78 -12.44 -10.98
CA ALA A 209 9.33 -11.63 -9.91
C ALA A 209 8.48 -11.67 -8.63
N TRP A 210 7.21 -12.04 -8.76
CA TRP A 210 6.24 -12.07 -7.67
C TRP A 210 6.60 -13.11 -6.61
N GLY A 211 6.96 -12.65 -5.41
CA GLY A 211 7.43 -13.49 -4.32
C GLY A 211 6.37 -13.82 -3.26
N ASN A 212 5.12 -13.35 -3.41
CA ASN A 212 4.10 -13.55 -2.39
C ASN A 212 3.53 -14.97 -2.44
N ARG A 213 3.72 -15.73 -1.35
CA ARG A 213 3.26 -17.13 -1.25
C ARG A 213 1.76 -17.31 -0.98
N TRP A 214 1.07 -16.26 -0.54
CA TRP A 214 -0.34 -16.34 -0.09
C TRP A 214 -1.33 -15.82 -1.13
N MET A 215 -0.83 -15.12 -2.14
CA MET A 215 -1.62 -14.42 -3.14
C MET A 215 -0.81 -14.42 -4.45
N SER A 216 -1.44 -14.71 -5.58
CA SER A 216 -0.85 -14.55 -6.90
C SER A 216 -0.85 -13.09 -7.35
N LEU A 217 0.00 -12.72 -8.31
CA LEU A 217 -0.02 -11.38 -8.89
C LEU A 217 -1.39 -11.05 -9.50
N GLY A 218 -2.03 -12.01 -10.16
CA GLY A 218 -3.37 -11.85 -10.72
C GLY A 218 -4.40 -11.49 -9.64
N GLU A 219 -4.43 -12.22 -8.52
CA GLU A 219 -5.31 -11.89 -7.39
C GLU A 219 -5.00 -10.51 -6.77
N ALA A 220 -3.73 -10.10 -6.77
CA ALA A 220 -3.32 -8.80 -6.24
C ALA A 220 -3.72 -7.63 -7.15
N LEU A 221 -3.77 -7.87 -8.47
CA LEU A 221 -4.22 -6.90 -9.47
C LEU A 221 -5.74 -6.91 -9.61
N GLU A 222 -6.40 -8.06 -9.45
CA GLU A 222 -7.85 -8.21 -9.49
C GLU A 222 -8.47 -7.80 -8.15
N LEU A 223 -8.32 -6.51 -7.85
CA LEU A 223 -9.01 -5.84 -6.78
C LEU A 223 -10.48 -5.75 -7.18
N SER A 224 -11.30 -6.67 -6.69
CA SER A 224 -12.76 -6.59 -6.77
C SER A 224 -13.31 -6.41 -5.37
N GLU A 225 -14.42 -5.68 -5.22
CA GLU A 225 -15.19 -5.65 -3.97
C GLU A 225 -15.50 -7.05 -3.46
N SER A 226 -15.68 -8.03 -4.36
CA SER A 226 -15.99 -9.43 -4.01
C SER A 226 -14.76 -10.29 -3.71
N SER A 227 -13.53 -9.80 -3.90
CA SER A 227 -12.33 -10.61 -3.71
C SER A 227 -12.15 -10.97 -2.22
N PRO A 228 -11.99 -12.24 -1.86
CA PRO A 228 -11.79 -12.63 -0.46
C PRO A 228 -10.44 -12.15 0.09
N LYS A 229 -9.48 -11.83 -0.79
CA LYS A 229 -8.15 -11.36 -0.41
C LYS A 229 -7.98 -9.89 -0.76
N VAL A 230 -7.60 -9.09 0.24
CA VAL A 230 -7.35 -7.65 0.08
C VAL A 230 -5.85 -7.40 0.25
N PRO A 231 -5.08 -7.12 -0.83
CA PRO A 231 -3.68 -6.75 -0.71
C PRO A 231 -3.57 -5.34 -0.13
N ILE A 232 -2.66 -5.17 0.83
CA ILE A 232 -2.38 -3.87 1.44
C ILE A 232 -0.90 -3.57 1.26
N ILE A 233 -0.59 -2.42 0.71
CA ILE A 233 0.79 -1.96 0.53
C ILE A 233 1.23 -1.20 1.79
N ASP A 234 2.05 -1.82 2.64
CA ASP A 234 2.66 -1.13 3.79
C ASP A 234 3.80 -0.23 3.27
N THR A 235 3.58 1.09 3.24
CA THR A 235 4.55 2.05 2.70
C THR A 235 5.80 2.21 3.56
N ARG A 236 5.75 1.84 4.85
CA ARG A 236 6.92 1.89 5.76
C ARG A 236 7.92 0.83 5.35
N LYS A 237 7.43 -0.37 5.08
CA LYS A 237 8.25 -1.53 4.70
C LYS A 237 8.40 -1.69 3.19
N SER A 238 7.55 -1.03 2.40
CA SER A 238 7.44 -1.24 0.96
C SER A 238 7.15 -2.72 0.61
N LEU A 239 6.20 -3.32 1.34
CA LEU A 239 5.83 -4.73 1.22
C LEU A 239 4.31 -4.86 1.08
N ILE A 240 3.88 -6.00 0.53
CA ILE A 240 2.47 -6.34 0.37
C ILE A 240 2.07 -7.26 1.52
N ILE A 241 1.06 -6.83 2.25
CA ILE A 241 0.40 -7.62 3.28
C ILE A 241 -0.84 -8.24 2.64
N ALA A 242 -0.82 -9.56 2.51
CA ALA A 242 -1.96 -10.37 2.11
C ALA A 242 -2.09 -11.49 3.15
N LYS A 243 -2.88 -11.25 4.20
CA LYS A 243 -3.24 -12.29 5.17
C LYS A 243 -4.67 -12.71 4.89
N THR A 244 -4.86 -13.99 4.59
CA THR A 244 -6.16 -14.64 4.60
C THR A 244 -6.55 -14.98 6.03
N GLY A 245 -7.85 -14.92 6.32
CA GLY A 245 -8.42 -15.45 7.56
C GLY A 245 -8.43 -16.96 7.62
#